data_AF-A0A3C0Y456-F1
#
_entry.id   AF-A0A3C0Y456-F1
#
_cell.length_a   1.000
_cell.length_b   1.000
_cell.length_c   1.000
_cell.angle_alpha   90.00
_cell.angle_beta   90.00
_cell.angle_gamma   90.00
#
_symmetry.space_group_name_H-M   'P 1'
#
loop_
_entity.id
_entity.type
_entity.pdbx_description
1 polymer ?
#
loop_
_entity_poly.entity_id
_entity_poly.type
_entity_poly.pdbx_seq_one_letter_code
_entity_poly.pdbx_strand_id
1 'polypeptide(L)' 'VIVNAFCNFYKQLEYPGDVLVRMYVSDPGRTTFESWATMERVDQPGVICAAGGATTIWVDFPAKKAKSLPDWMRQIVS' A
#
# COMPACT_ATOMS: atom_id res chain seq x y z
N VAL A 1 3.43 -5.25 -9.69
CA VAL A 1 4.08 -3.98 -10.09
C VAL A 1 3.26 -2.84 -9.52
N ILE A 2 3.88 -1.81 -8.93
CA ILE A 2 3.17 -0.59 -8.52
C ILE A 2 3.06 0.32 -9.74
N VAL A 3 1.84 0.66 -10.14
CA VAL A 3 1.57 1.55 -11.29
C VAL A 3 1.26 2.98 -10.86
N ASN A 4 0.82 3.16 -9.62
CA ASN A 4 0.63 4.44 -9.00
C ASN A 4 1.00 4.35 -7.52
N ALA A 5 1.61 5.39 -6.99
CA ALA A 5 1.81 5.57 -5.56
C ALA A 5 1.60 7.03 -5.20
N PHE A 6 1.00 7.27 -4.04
CA PHE A 6 0.85 8.60 -3.46
C PHE A 6 1.12 8.55 -1.96
N CYS A 7 1.50 9.69 -1.40
CA CYS A 7 1.63 9.87 0.04
C CYS A 7 1.32 11.31 0.40
N ASN A 8 0.46 11.48 1.40
CA ASN A 8 0.16 12.77 2.00
C ASN A 8 0.90 12.88 3.33
N PHE A 9 1.63 13.97 3.51
CA PHE A 9 2.37 14.26 4.73
C PHE A 9 1.64 15.35 5.51
N TYR A 10 1.10 14.99 6.67
CA TYR A 10 0.33 15.88 7.53
C TYR A 10 1.20 16.53 8.62
N LYS A 11 2.22 15.81 9.09
CA LYS A 11 3.15 16.27 10.12
C LYS A 11 4.57 15.83 9.79
N GLN A 12 5.52 16.68 10.13
CA GLN A 12 6.94 16.36 10.00
C GLN A 12 7.32 15.23 10.97
N LEU A 13 8.13 14.29 10.49
CA LEU A 13 8.82 13.29 11.29
C LEU A 13 10.26 13.75 11.48
N GLU A 14 10.78 13.63 12.69
CA GLU A 14 12.14 14.07 13.04
C GLU A 14 12.93 12.93 13.67
N TYR A 15 14.22 12.88 13.34
CA TYR A 15 15.16 11.95 13.96
C TYR A 15 15.67 12.52 15.29
N PRO A 16 15.85 11.70 16.34
CA PRO A 16 15.55 10.27 16.40
C PRO A 16 14.06 10.00 16.69
N GLY A 17 13.51 8.94 16.08
CA GLY A 17 12.14 8.49 16.34
C GLY A 17 11.80 7.22 15.57
N ASP A 18 10.92 6.40 16.15
CA ASP A 18 10.41 5.18 15.52
C ASP A 18 9.03 5.43 14.92
N VAL A 19 8.80 4.94 13.70
CA VAL A 19 7.55 5.10 12.96
C VAL A 19 6.89 3.75 12.79
N LEU A 20 5.65 3.62 13.26
CA LEU A 20 4.81 2.47 12.99
C LEU A 20 4.06 2.69 11.68
N VAL A 21 4.32 1.81 10.72
CA VAL A 21 3.59 1.77 9.45
C VAL A 21 2.57 0.62 9.52
N ARG A 22 1.30 0.95 9.33
CA ARG A 22 0.22 -0.05 9.20
C ARG A 22 -0.20 -0.09 7.74
N MET A 23 0.00 -1.24 7.10
CA MET A 23 -0.46 -1.46 5.73
C MET A 23 -1.78 -2.22 5.71
N TYR A 24 -2.59 -1.86 4.73
CA TYR A 24 -3.92 -2.36 4.46
C TYR A 24 -4.04 -2.62 2.96
N VAL A 25 -5.04 -3.43 2.60
CA VAL A 25 -5.36 -3.75 1.22
C VAL A 25 -6.87 -3.59 1.02
N SER A 26 -7.29 -3.16 -0.16
CA SER A 26 -8.69 -3.04 -0.52
C SER A 26 -8.90 -3.23 -2.02
N ASP A 27 -10.16 -3.31 -2.42
CA ASP A 27 -10.62 -3.18 -3.80
C ASP A 27 -9.92 -4.12 -4.81
N PRO A 28 -9.84 -5.45 -4.55
CA PRO A 28 -9.28 -6.38 -5.52
C PRO A 28 -10.13 -6.44 -6.80
N GLY A 29 -9.55 -5.98 -7.90
CA GLY A 29 -10.08 -6.08 -9.25
C GLY A 29 -9.66 -7.37 -9.95
N ARG A 30 -9.85 -7.41 -11.29
CA ARG A 30 -9.45 -8.59 -12.08
C ARG A 30 -7.93 -8.81 -12.05
N THR A 31 -7.17 -7.73 -12.19
CA THR A 31 -5.70 -7.73 -12.36
C THR A 31 -4.99 -6.81 -11.36
N THR A 32 -5.74 -6.10 -10.53
CA THR A 32 -5.23 -5.05 -9.64
C THR A 32 -5.78 -5.19 -8.23
N PHE A 33 -5.13 -4.57 -7.26
CA PHE A 33 -5.69 -4.29 -5.95
C PHE A 33 -5.09 -2.97 -5.43
N GLU A 34 -5.79 -2.32 -4.53
CA GLU A 34 -5.30 -1.12 -3.85
C GLU A 34 -4.61 -1.52 -2.54
N SER A 35 -3.47 -0.90 -2.27
CA SER A 35 -2.80 -0.97 -0.97
C SER A 35 -2.74 0.43 -0.40
N TRP A 36 -2.90 0.55 0.91
CA TRP A 36 -2.75 1.83 1.59
C TRP A 36 -2.11 1.66 2.95
N ALA A 37 -1.47 2.71 3.43
CA ALA A 37 -0.72 2.68 4.66
C ALA A 37 -0.93 3.95 5.46
N THR A 38 -0.98 3.81 6.78
CA THR A 38 -0.89 4.92 7.73
C THR A 38 0.44 4.86 8.45
N MET A 39 0.98 6.03 8.78
CA MET A 39 2.25 6.18 9.47
C MET A 39 2.04 7.06 10.70
N GLU A 40 2.37 6.53 11.86
CA GLU A 40 2.31 7.21 13.16
C GLU A 40 3.64 7.02 13.90
N ARG A 41 4.00 7.94 14.78
CA ARG A 41 5.15 7.73 15.67
C ARG A 41 4.78 6.74 16.77
N VAL A 42 5.70 5.85 17.14
CA VAL A 42 5.47 4.86 18.20
C VAL A 42 5.19 5.52 19.56
N ASP A 43 5.80 6.67 19.82
CA ASP A 43 5.62 7.45 21.04
C ASP A 43 4.35 8.33 21.05
N GLN A 44 3.64 8.43 19.93
CA GLN A 44 2.38 9.18 19.78
C GLN A 44 1.34 8.37 19.00
N PRO A 45 0.89 7.21 19.54
CA PRO A 45 -0.06 6.34 18.86
C PRO A 45 -1.40 7.06 18.62
N GLY A 46 -1.99 6.85 17.45
CA GLY A 46 -3.21 7.50 16.99
C GLY A 46 -2.98 8.81 16.24
N VAL A 47 -1.77 9.38 16.28
CA VAL A 47 -1.43 10.61 15.54
C VAL A 47 -0.85 10.24 14.19
N ILE A 48 -1.68 10.25 13.15
CA ILE A 48 -1.24 9.99 11.78
C ILE A 48 -0.39 11.15 11.27
N CYS A 49 0.89 10.89 11.02
CA CYS A 49 1.85 11.84 10.45
C CYS A 49 1.83 11.82 8.93
N ALA A 50 1.61 10.64 8.33
CA ALA A 50 1.46 10.48 6.90
C ALA A 50 0.51 9.33 6.56
N ALA A 51 -0.15 9.42 5.41
CA ALA A 51 -0.93 8.32 4.85
C ALA A 51 -0.70 8.25 3.35
N GLY A 52 -0.49 7.04 2.84
CA GLY A 52 -0.21 6.81 1.44
C GLY A 52 -0.98 5.62 0.89
N GLY A 53 -0.97 5.50 -0.43
CA GLY A 53 -1.57 4.40 -1.13
C GLY A 53 -0.86 4.10 -2.42
N ALA A 54 -1.12 2.90 -2.94
CA ALA A 54 -0.54 2.43 -4.17
C ALA A 54 -1.47 1.43 -4.86
N THR A 55 -1.70 1.65 -6.15
CA THR A 55 -2.36 0.68 -7.02
C THR A 55 -1.33 -0.33 -7.49
N THR A 56 -1.57 -1.59 -7.14
CA THR A 56 -0.74 -2.71 -7.57
C THR A 56 -1.41 -3.49 -8.68
N ILE A 57 -0.66 -3.78 -9.75
CA ILE A 57 -1.11 -4.62 -10.87
C ILE A 57 -0.28 -5.90 -10.99
N TRP A 58 -0.95 -7.00 -11.30
CA TRP A 58 -0.35 -8.29 -11.60
C TRP A 58 0.00 -8.38 -13.08
N VAL A 59 1.27 -8.64 -13.39
CA VAL A 59 1.83 -8.54 -14.74
C VAL A 59 2.53 -9.83 -15.11
N ASP A 60 2.26 -10.31 -16.31
CA ASP A 60 3.08 -11.28 -17.00
C ASP A 60 4.23 -10.54 -17.70
N PHE A 61 5.43 -10.61 -17.13
CA PHE A 61 6.60 -9.88 -17.61
C PHE A 61 7.02 -10.32 -19.02
N PRO A 62 7.15 -11.62 -19.35
CA PRO A 62 7.42 -12.06 -20.71
C PRO A 62 6.41 -11.53 -21.73
N ALA A 63 5.11 -11.59 -21.42
CA ALA A 63 4.06 -11.13 -22.32
C ALA A 63 3.86 -9.60 -22.31
N LYS A 64 4.48 -8.89 -21.35
CA LYS A 64 4.31 -7.44 -21.10
C LYS A 64 2.83 -7.02 -20.99
N LYS A 65 2.01 -7.86 -20.36
CA LYS A 65 0.56 -7.63 -20.23
C LYS A 65 0.09 -7.89 -18.80
N ALA A 66 -0.96 -7.18 -18.41
CA ALA A 66 -1.67 -7.46 -17.17
C ALA A 66 -2.30 -8.86 -17.24
N LYS A 67 -2.16 -9.62 -16.15
CA LYS A 67 -2.73 -10.95 -16.00
C LYS A 67 -3.66 -10.97 -14.81
N SER A 68 -4.69 -11.80 -14.86
CA SER A 68 -5.62 -11.94 -13.74
C SER A 68 -4.86 -12.32 -12.46
N LEU A 69 -5.27 -11.71 -11.35
CA LEU A 69 -4.73 -12.04 -10.04
C LEU A 69 -4.86 -13.55 -9.80
N PRO A 70 -3.80 -14.25 -9.40
CA PRO A 70 -3.86 -15.66 -9.04
C PRO A 70 -4.86 -15.89 -7.91
N ASP A 71 -5.51 -17.04 -7.88
CA ASP A 71 -6.56 -17.35 -6.90
C ASP A 71 -6.05 -17.27 -5.46
N TRP A 72 -4.83 -17.76 -5.20
CA TRP A 72 -4.20 -17.66 -3.88
C TRP A 72 -4.02 -16.21 -3.42
N MET A 73 -3.73 -15.29 -4.36
CA MET A 73 -3.57 -13.88 -4.03
C MET A 73 -4.92 -13.25 -3.77
N ARG A 74 -5.92 -13.52 -4.62
CA ARG A 74 -7.29 -13.05 -4.42
C ARG A 74 -7.83 -13.42 -3.06
N GLN A 75 -7.58 -14.64 -2.59
CA GLN A 75 -8.00 -15.08 -1.25
C GLN A 75 -7.38 -14.28 -0.10
N ILE A 76 -6.20 -13.69 -0.30
CA ILE A 76 -5.51 -12.89 0.71
C ILE A 76 -5.96 -11.43 0.68
N VAL A 77 -6.28 -10.91 -0.51
CA VAL A 77 -6.60 -9.48 -0.72
C VAL A 77 -8.09 -9.16 -0.79
N SER A 78 -8.96 -10.17 -0.68
CA SER A 78 -10.43 -10.00 -0.68
C SER A 78 -11.04 -10.01 0.70
#